data_AF-A0A957V5R8-F1
#
_entry.id   AF-A0A957V5R8-F1
#
_cell.length_a   1.000
_cell.length_b   1.000
_cell.length_c   1.000
_cell.angle_alpha   90.00
_cell.angle_beta   90.00
_cell.angle_gamma   90.00
#
_symmetry.space_group_name_H-M   'P 1'
#
loop_
_entity.id
_entity.type
_entity.pdbx_description
1 polymer ?
#
loop_
_entity_poly.entity_id
_entity_poly.type
_entity_poly.pdbx_seq_one_letter_code
_entity_poly.pdbx_strand_id
1 'polypeptide(L)'
;SEKDVIAQFAGLRAVATGEDFIIGPTSRRGFINAAGIQSPGLTAAPAIAELVVDVLRDEGLTLVERDDFMPALPRPVHFAALSTMEQIALSLRDPRYRRIVCRCEYVTEGEVLDAIARGAATLDGIKFRTRAGMG
;
A
#
# COMPACT_ATOMS: atom_id res chain seq x y z
N SER A 1 -23.36 -12.27 -16.85
CA SER A 1 -24.53 -12.22 -15.95
C SER A 1 -24.10 -11.63 -14.62
N GLU A 2 -24.99 -11.08 -13.79
CA GLU A 2 -24.68 -10.77 -12.37
C GLU A 2 -24.04 -11.96 -11.64
N LYS A 3 -24.37 -13.18 -12.07
CA LYS A 3 -23.81 -14.44 -11.58
C LYS A 3 -22.30 -14.61 -11.83
N ASP A 4 -21.69 -13.83 -12.72
CA ASP A 4 -20.26 -13.90 -13.04
C ASP A 4 -19.41 -12.91 -12.21
N VAL A 5 -20.05 -12.08 -11.36
CA VAL A 5 -19.35 -11.09 -10.55
C VAL A 5 -18.79 -11.74 -9.28
N ILE A 6 -17.46 -11.84 -9.19
CA ILE A 6 -16.75 -12.45 -8.05
C ILE A 6 -16.29 -11.45 -6.99
N ALA A 7 -16.27 -10.15 -7.32
CA ALA A 7 -15.89 -9.08 -6.39
C ALA A 7 -16.59 -7.75 -6.75
N GLN A 8 -16.97 -6.99 -5.73
CA GLN A 8 -17.48 -5.63 -5.84
C GLN A 8 -16.88 -4.78 -4.72
N PHE A 9 -16.61 -3.52 -4.99
CA PHE A 9 -16.14 -2.57 -3.99
C PHE A 9 -16.76 -1.20 -4.25
N ALA A 10 -16.87 -0.42 -3.18
CA ALA A 10 -17.25 0.98 -3.23
C ALA A 10 -16.23 1.78 -2.42
N GLY A 11 -15.95 3.00 -2.87
CA GLY A 11 -15.06 3.93 -2.20
C GLY A 11 -15.70 5.31 -2.15
N LEU A 12 -15.34 6.09 -1.14
CA LEU A 12 -15.76 7.49 -1.02
C LEU A 12 -14.62 8.40 -1.51
N ARG A 13 -14.99 9.45 -2.23
CA ARG A 13 -14.07 10.53 -2.59
C ARG A 13 -14.18 11.64 -1.57
N ALA A 14 -13.04 12.11 -1.07
CA ALA A 14 -12.98 13.30 -0.22
C ALA A 14 -13.06 14.55 -1.11
N VAL A 15 -14.27 14.94 -1.51
CA VAL A 15 -14.52 16.12 -2.36
C VAL A 15 -14.55 17.37 -1.47
N ALA A 16 -13.72 18.36 -1.78
CA ALA A 16 -13.77 19.69 -1.15
C ALA A 16 -14.77 20.60 -1.86
N THR A 17 -15.20 21.68 -1.19
CA THR A 17 -16.16 22.65 -1.76
C THR A 17 -15.58 23.44 -2.93
N GLY A 18 -14.27 23.70 -2.93
CA GLY A 18 -13.55 24.16 -4.12
C GLY A 18 -13.12 22.94 -4.93
N GLU A 19 -13.17 23.02 -6.25
CA GLU A 19 -12.87 21.91 -7.18
C GLU A 19 -11.38 21.49 -7.19
N ASP A 20 -10.61 21.87 -6.16
CA ASP A 20 -9.17 21.64 -6.03
C ASP A 20 -8.79 21.12 -4.63
N PHE A 21 -7.56 20.63 -4.51
CA PHE A 21 -7.01 20.10 -3.26
C PHE A 21 -6.80 21.20 -2.23
N ILE A 22 -7.00 20.87 -0.95
CA ILE A 22 -6.68 21.75 0.17
C ILE A 22 -5.39 21.24 0.78
N ILE A 23 -4.26 21.85 0.39
CA ILE A 23 -2.94 21.54 0.92
C ILE A 23 -2.35 22.81 1.50
N GLY A 24 -2.17 22.86 2.83
CA GLY A 24 -1.64 24.06 3.48
C GLY A 24 -2.03 24.22 4.95
N PRO A 25 -1.50 25.25 5.62
CA PRO A 25 -1.76 25.50 7.02
C PRO A 25 -3.20 25.98 7.24
N THR A 26 -3.65 25.90 8.49
CA THR A 26 -4.93 26.48 8.94
C THR A 26 -4.68 27.71 9.79
N SER A 27 -5.77 28.34 10.27
CA SER A 27 -5.67 29.40 11.29
C SER A 27 -5.04 28.92 12.61
N ARG A 28 -4.99 27.61 12.85
CA ARG A 28 -4.29 27.02 13.98
C ARG A 28 -2.89 26.59 13.57
N ARG A 29 -1.89 27.29 14.12
CA ARG A 29 -0.47 26.97 13.92
C ARG A 29 -0.18 25.49 14.20
N GLY A 30 0.58 24.86 13.31
CA GLY A 30 0.96 23.45 13.41
C GLY A 30 -0.13 22.46 12.98
N PHE A 31 -1.26 22.95 12.45
CA PHE A 31 -2.28 22.11 11.83
C PHE A 31 -2.31 22.37 10.32
N ILE A 32 -1.95 21.34 9.54
CA ILE A 32 -1.86 21.38 8.08
C ILE A 32 -2.89 20.42 7.48
N ASN A 33 -3.61 20.88 6.47
CA ASN A 33 -4.52 20.06 5.68
C ASN A 33 -3.79 19.43 4.50
N ALA A 34 -4.17 18.18 4.19
CA ALA A 34 -3.97 17.53 2.90
C ALA A 34 -5.30 16.83 2.55
N ALA A 35 -6.28 17.64 2.17
CA ALA A 35 -7.69 17.26 2.04
C ALA A 35 -8.23 17.58 0.64
N GLY A 36 -9.44 17.13 0.33
CA GLY A 36 -10.04 17.38 -0.99
C GLY A 36 -9.43 16.56 -2.14
N ILE A 37 -8.54 15.61 -1.82
CA ILE A 37 -7.77 14.87 -2.81
C ILE A 37 -8.67 13.81 -3.47
N GLN A 38 -8.94 13.98 -4.77
CA GLN A 38 -9.80 13.11 -5.57
C GLN A 38 -8.99 12.13 -6.43
N SER A 39 -9.41 11.86 -7.67
CA SER A 39 -8.78 10.91 -8.59
C SER A 39 -7.27 11.10 -8.81
N PRO A 40 -6.69 12.32 -8.85
CA PRO A 40 -5.26 12.46 -9.06
C PRO A 40 -4.44 12.09 -7.82
N GLY A 41 -5.07 11.85 -6.66
CA GLY A 41 -4.37 11.70 -5.38
C GLY A 41 -3.29 10.64 -5.36
N LEU A 42 -3.56 9.47 -5.93
CA LEU A 42 -2.60 8.37 -5.96
C LEU A 42 -1.38 8.71 -6.83
N THR A 43 -1.61 9.33 -7.99
CA THR A 43 -0.55 9.68 -8.94
C THR A 43 0.21 10.94 -8.53
N ALA A 44 -0.45 11.88 -7.87
CA ALA A 44 0.12 13.15 -7.41
C ALA A 44 0.74 13.04 -6.00
N ALA A 45 0.60 11.90 -5.31
CA ALA A 45 1.09 11.72 -3.94
C ALA A 45 2.56 12.16 -3.74
N PRO A 46 3.51 11.87 -4.65
CA PRO A 46 4.89 12.36 -4.51
C PRO A 46 4.99 13.90 -4.55
N ALA A 47 4.32 14.55 -5.50
CA ALA A 47 4.31 16.01 -5.62
C ALA A 47 3.59 16.70 -4.44
N ILE A 48 2.51 16.08 -3.94
CA ILE A 48 1.82 16.52 -2.73
C ILE A 48 2.75 16.44 -1.51
N ALA A 49 3.57 15.38 -1.41
CA ALA A 49 4.52 15.23 -0.32
C ALA A 49 5.59 16.32 -0.33
N GLU A 50 6.14 16.66 -1.50
CA GLU A 50 7.09 17.77 -1.66
C GLU A 50 6.47 19.11 -1.22
N LEU A 51 5.23 19.40 -1.67
CA LEU A 51 4.51 20.61 -1.25
C LEU A 51 4.28 20.64 0.27
N VAL A 52 3.92 19.52 0.89
CA VAL A 52 3.72 19.45 2.35
C VAL A 52 5.03 19.69 3.10
N VAL A 53 6.17 19.22 2.58
CA VAL A 53 7.49 19.49 3.15
C VAL A 53 7.79 20.99 3.15
N ASP A 54 7.50 21.69 2.06
CA ASP A 54 7.70 23.14 1.98
C ASP A 54 6.75 23.90 2.93
N VAL A 55 5.48 23.53 2.99
CA VAL A 55 4.52 24.09 3.96
C VAL A 55 5.01 23.91 5.40
N LEU A 56 5.56 22.74 5.74
CA LEU A 56 6.11 22.48 7.07
C LEU A 56 7.30 23.38 7.39
N ARG A 57 8.19 23.63 6.42
CA ARG A 57 9.33 24.55 6.57
C ARG A 57 8.84 25.98 6.82
N ASP A 58 7.86 26.43 6.04
CA ASP A 58 7.29 27.78 6.15
C ASP A 58 6.58 28.00 7.49
N GLU A 59 5.94 26.96 8.06
CA GLU A 59 5.37 26.98 9.41
C GLU A 59 6.43 26.98 10.54
N GLY A 60 7.71 26.88 10.17
CA GLY A 60 8.87 26.97 11.06
C GLY A 60 9.36 25.62 11.60
N LEU A 61 8.95 24.49 11.01
CA LEU A 61 9.49 23.19 11.38
C LEU A 61 10.91 23.03 10.84
N THR A 62 11.88 22.80 11.73
CA THR A 62 13.23 22.43 11.33
C THR A 62 13.23 21.01 10.76
N LEU A 63 13.49 20.89 9.46
CA LEU A 63 13.64 19.60 8.78
C LEU A 63 15.12 19.30 8.57
N VAL A 64 15.55 18.13 9.04
CA VAL A 64 16.92 17.63 8.86
C VAL A 64 16.86 16.45 7.91
N GLU A 65 17.61 16.56 6.81
CA GLU A 65 17.73 15.45 5.86
C GLU A 65 18.45 14.28 6.51
N ARG A 66 18.03 13.06 6.17
CA ARG A 66 18.55 11.84 6.75
C ARG A 66 19.34 11.06 5.69
N ASP A 67 20.65 11.03 5.86
CA ASP A 67 21.59 10.43 4.90
C ASP A 67 21.46 8.91 4.78
N ASP A 68 20.92 8.22 5.80
CA ASP A 68 20.73 6.76 5.83
C ASP A 68 19.29 6.34 5.48
N PHE A 69 18.51 7.21 4.84
CA PHE A 69 17.17 6.84 4.40
C PHE A 69 17.22 5.74 3.33
N MET A 70 16.55 4.62 3.60
CA MET A 70 16.36 3.53 2.64
C MET A 70 15.03 3.74 1.91
N PRO A 71 15.02 4.21 0.64
CA PRO A 71 13.81 4.59 -0.08
C PRO A 71 12.99 3.39 -0.60
N ALA A 72 13.52 2.18 -0.44
CA ALA A 72 12.88 0.96 -0.92
C ALA A 72 12.75 -0.06 0.21
N LEU A 73 11.57 -0.68 0.29
CA LEU A 73 11.37 -1.86 1.11
C LEU A 73 11.70 -3.12 0.28
N PRO A 74 12.22 -4.19 0.90
CA PRO A 74 12.35 -5.47 0.23
C PRO A 74 11.00 -5.90 -0.35
N ARG A 75 10.99 -6.22 -1.65
CA ARG A 75 9.76 -6.67 -2.32
C ARG A 75 9.26 -7.95 -1.65
N PRO A 76 7.95 -8.07 -1.37
CA PRO A 76 7.39 -9.34 -0.92
C PRO A 76 7.57 -10.38 -2.03
N VAL A 77 7.70 -11.64 -1.64
CA VAL A 77 7.68 -12.75 -2.58
C VAL A 77 6.25 -12.92 -3.09
N HIS A 78 6.08 -13.09 -4.39
CA HIS A 78 4.83 -13.51 -4.99
C HIS A 78 5.06 -14.89 -5.63
N PHE A 79 4.67 -15.95 -4.94
CA PHE A 79 5.05 -17.33 -5.32
C PHE A 79 4.54 -17.68 -6.72
N ALA A 80 3.33 -17.24 -7.05
CA ALA A 80 2.71 -17.42 -8.36
C ALA A 80 3.47 -16.76 -9.52
N ALA A 81 4.28 -15.71 -9.25
CA ALA A 81 5.04 -14.98 -10.26
C ALA A 81 6.45 -15.54 -10.48
N LEU A 82 6.90 -16.48 -9.62
CA LEU A 82 8.19 -17.14 -9.76
C LEU A 82 8.15 -18.20 -10.86
N SER A 83 9.29 -18.46 -11.51
CA SER A 83 9.44 -19.62 -12.39
C SER A 83 9.30 -20.94 -11.60
N THR A 84 8.96 -22.03 -12.27
CA THR A 84 8.84 -23.36 -11.63
C THR A 84 10.10 -23.76 -10.86
N MET A 85 11.29 -23.47 -11.39
CA MET A 85 12.55 -23.79 -10.72
C MET A 85 12.77 -22.94 -9.46
N GLU A 86 12.40 -21.66 -9.49
CA GLU A 86 12.45 -20.78 -8.32
C GLU A 86 11.43 -21.19 -7.25
N GLN A 87 10.21 -21.57 -7.67
CA GLN A 87 9.19 -22.11 -6.77
C GLN A 87 9.70 -23.38 -6.07
N ILE A 88 10.27 -24.33 -6.82
CA ILE A 88 10.86 -25.54 -6.27
C ILE A 88 11.97 -25.19 -5.29
N ALA A 89 12.94 -24.35 -5.69
CA ALA A 89 14.07 -23.97 -4.85
C ALA A 89 13.62 -23.27 -3.55
N LEU A 90 12.67 -22.34 -3.64
CA LEU A 90 12.12 -21.63 -2.49
C LEU A 90 11.36 -22.60 -1.58
N SER A 91 10.54 -23.47 -2.14
CA SER A 91 9.81 -24.49 -1.38
C SER A 91 10.79 -25.43 -0.65
N LEU A 92 11.90 -25.82 -1.28
CA LEU A 92 12.92 -26.65 -0.65
C LEU A 92 13.62 -25.92 0.50
N ARG A 93 13.93 -24.64 0.32
CA ARG A 93 14.59 -23.78 1.31
C ARG A 93 13.69 -23.45 2.51
N ASP A 94 12.41 -23.19 2.27
CA ASP A 94 11.46 -22.77 3.29
C ASP A 94 10.13 -23.54 3.16
N PRO A 95 9.84 -24.48 4.07
CA PRO A 95 8.63 -25.31 4.03
C PRO A 95 7.32 -24.52 4.02
N ARG A 96 7.30 -23.27 4.51
CA ARG A 96 6.10 -22.42 4.50
C ARG A 96 5.63 -22.08 3.08
N TYR A 97 6.53 -22.12 2.11
CA TYR A 97 6.22 -21.92 0.69
C TYR A 97 5.79 -23.22 -0.02
N ARG A 98 5.72 -24.37 0.68
CA ARG A 98 5.16 -25.62 0.13
C ARG A 98 3.64 -25.73 0.30
N ARG A 99 3.09 -24.98 1.26
CA ARG A 99 1.67 -25.08 1.62
C ARG A 99 0.90 -23.97 0.92
N ILE A 100 0.13 -24.35 -0.10
CA ILE A 100 -0.81 -23.44 -0.77
C ILE A 100 -2.04 -23.25 0.12
N VAL A 101 -2.32 -22.00 0.49
CA VAL A 101 -3.47 -21.61 1.32
C VAL A 101 -4.60 -20.99 0.47
N CYS A 102 -4.28 -20.39 -0.68
CA CYS A 102 -5.27 -19.96 -1.66
C CYS A 102 -4.95 -20.57 -3.02
N ARG A 103 -5.79 -21.50 -3.48
CA ARG A 103 -5.57 -22.20 -4.75
C ARG A 103 -5.80 -21.32 -5.98
N CYS A 104 -6.81 -20.46 -5.97
CA CYS A 104 -7.16 -19.60 -7.12
C CYS A 104 -6.02 -18.63 -7.48
N GLU A 105 -5.36 -18.09 -6.46
CA GLU A 105 -4.30 -17.07 -6.59
C GLU A 105 -2.90 -17.65 -6.35
N TYR A 106 -2.82 -18.96 -6.10
CA TYR A 106 -1.60 -19.72 -5.83
C TYR A 106 -0.72 -19.12 -4.73
N VAL A 107 -1.37 -18.66 -3.65
CA VAL A 107 -0.72 -18.04 -2.49
C VAL A 107 -0.36 -19.10 -1.45
N THR A 108 0.86 -19.01 -0.94
CA THR A 108 1.43 -19.89 0.08
C THR A 108 1.20 -19.40 1.51
N GLU A 109 1.36 -20.30 2.48
CA GLU A 109 1.40 -19.94 3.91
C GLU A 109 2.54 -18.94 4.22
N GLY A 110 3.68 -19.08 3.54
CA GLY A 110 4.82 -18.16 3.65
C GLY A 110 4.45 -16.71 3.32
N GLU A 111 3.70 -16.49 2.24
CA GLU A 111 3.23 -15.16 1.84
C GLU A 111 2.24 -14.55 2.85
N VAL A 112 1.34 -15.36 3.41
CA VAL A 112 0.40 -14.89 4.44
C VAL A 112 1.15 -14.49 5.72
N LEU A 113 2.12 -15.29 6.15
CA LEU A 113 2.93 -14.99 7.33
C LEU A 113 3.82 -13.76 7.12
N ASP A 114 4.42 -13.58 5.94
CA ASP A 114 5.16 -12.37 5.57
C ASP A 114 4.25 -11.12 5.59
N ALA A 115 3.03 -11.23 5.06
CA ALA A 115 2.06 -10.13 5.12
C ALA A 115 1.67 -9.76 6.56
N ILE A 116 1.47 -10.73 7.45
CA ILE A 116 1.20 -10.50 8.88
C ILE A 116 2.40 -9.83 9.55
N ALA A 117 3.62 -10.32 9.30
CA ALA A 117 4.85 -9.74 9.84
C ALA A 117 5.04 -8.27 9.39
N ARG A 118 4.54 -7.91 8.20
CA ARG A 118 4.50 -6.54 7.65
C ARG A 118 3.25 -5.74 8.07
N GLY A 119 2.56 -6.16 9.12
CA GLY A 119 1.49 -5.41 9.77
C GLY A 119 0.08 -5.66 9.23
N ALA A 120 -0.15 -6.72 8.44
CA ALA A 120 -1.53 -7.10 8.11
C ALA A 120 -2.23 -7.70 9.33
N ALA A 121 -3.32 -7.06 9.77
CA ALA A 121 -4.13 -7.50 10.92
C ALA A 121 -5.58 -7.88 10.53
N THR A 122 -5.95 -7.73 9.26
CA THR A 122 -7.30 -8.01 8.74
C THR A 122 -7.22 -8.88 7.49
N LEU A 123 -8.32 -9.57 7.16
CA LEU A 123 -8.41 -10.36 5.92
C LEU A 123 -8.17 -9.49 4.68
N ASP A 124 -8.71 -8.27 4.64
CA ASP A 124 -8.45 -7.35 3.54
C ASP A 124 -6.99 -6.91 3.50
N GLY A 125 -6.34 -6.73 4.64
CA GLY A 125 -4.90 -6.48 4.73
C GLY A 125 -4.06 -7.61 4.11
N ILE A 126 -4.49 -8.87 4.29
CA ILE A 126 -3.87 -10.04 3.65
C ILE A 126 -4.16 -10.06 2.16
N LYS A 127 -5.42 -9.83 1.74
CA LYS A 127 -5.81 -9.77 0.32
C LYS A 127 -5.04 -8.70 -0.44
N PHE A 128 -4.91 -7.49 0.09
CA PHE A 128 -4.20 -6.41 -0.58
C PHE A 128 -2.70 -6.64 -0.70
N ARG A 129 -2.10 -7.42 0.22
CA ARG A 129 -0.66 -7.73 0.19
C ARG A 129 -0.32 -8.99 -0.61
N THR A 130 -1.21 -9.98 -0.66
CA THR A 130 -0.92 -11.33 -1.20
C THR A 130 -1.83 -11.77 -2.32
N ARG A 131 -2.99 -11.13 -2.49
CA ARG A 131 -4.12 -11.57 -3.33
C ARG A 131 -4.91 -12.79 -2.85
N ALA A 132 -4.59 -13.38 -1.69
CA ALA A 132 -5.33 -14.55 -1.19
C ALA A 132 -6.84 -14.28 -1.08
N GLY A 133 -7.66 -14.97 -1.89
CA GLY A 133 -9.13 -14.81 -1.92
C GLY A 133 -9.64 -13.70 -2.84
N MET A 134 -8.85 -13.28 -3.84
CA MET A 134 -9.21 -12.29 -4.87
C MET A 134 -9.68 -12.89 -6.21
N GLY A 135 -9.57 -14.20 -6.39
CA GLY A 135 -9.91 -14.92 -7.63
C GLY A 135 -11.05 -15.91 -7.47
#